data_AF-A0A929U6M9-F1
#
_entry.id   AF-A0A929U6M9-F1
#
_cell.length_a   1.000
_cell.length_b   1.000
_cell.length_c   1.000
_cell.angle_alpha   90.00
_cell.angle_beta   90.00
_cell.angle_gamma   90.00
#
_symmetry.space_group_name_H-M   'P 1'
#
loop_
_entity.id
_entity.type
_entity.pdbx_description
1 polymer ?
#
loop_
_entity_poly.entity_id
_entity_poly.type
_entity_poly.pdbx_seq_one_letter_code
_entity_poly.pdbx_strand_id
1 'polypeptide(L)' 'MALDGLTIAALRKELADFLTEGRIQKIVQTEKDELFFTIKTAEDLGRGRQVKLYLSAQASLPLAYLCEETKAAPPAAPS' A
#
# COMPACT_ATOMS: atom_id res chain seq x y z
N MET A 1 -11.41 12.37 -3.48
CA MET A 1 -11.70 13.22 -2.29
C MET A 1 -10.43 13.96 -1.93
N ALA A 2 -10.51 15.13 -1.30
CA ALA A 2 -9.31 15.77 -0.79
C ALA A 2 -8.68 14.86 0.29
N LEU A 3 -7.35 14.74 0.31
CA LEU A 3 -6.63 13.98 1.33
C LEU A 3 -6.58 14.80 2.63
N ASP A 4 -7.74 15.08 3.20
CA ASP A 4 -7.91 15.90 4.40
C ASP A 4 -7.79 15.08 5.70
N GLY A 5 -7.87 15.73 6.86
CA GLY A 5 -7.68 15.08 8.16
C GLY A 5 -8.65 13.94 8.44
N LEU A 6 -9.90 14.04 7.96
CA LEU A 6 -10.90 12.97 8.13
C LEU A 6 -10.54 11.75 7.27
N THR A 7 -10.17 12.00 6.01
CA THR A 7 -9.76 10.96 5.06
C THR A 7 -8.51 10.22 5.57
N ILE A 8 -7.54 10.97 6.12
CA ILE A 8 -6.33 10.40 6.72
C ILE A 8 -6.65 9.56 7.98
N ALA A 9 -7.58 10.00 8.83
CA ALA A 9 -7.98 9.23 10.01
C ALA A 9 -8.65 7.90 9.63
N ALA A 10 -9.53 7.92 8.63
CA ALA A 10 -10.16 6.71 8.09
C ALA A 10 -9.12 5.77 7.47
N LEU A 11 -8.20 6.30 6.66
CA LEU A 11 -7.12 5.54 6.04
C LEU A 11 -6.20 4.91 7.10
N ARG A 12 -5.80 5.67 8.12
CA ARG A 12 -4.98 5.15 9.23
C ARG A 12 -5.68 3.98 9.93
N LYS A 13 -6.99 4.07 10.15
CA LYS A 13 -7.77 2.98 10.76
C LYS A 13 -7.78 1.75 9.85
N GLU A 14 -8.11 1.92 8.58
CA GLU A 14 -8.13 0.81 7.60
C GLU A 14 -6.75 0.15 7.48
N LEU A 15 -5.68 0.92 7.31
CA LEU A 15 -4.33 0.34 7.23
C LEU A 15 -3.95 -0.40 8.51
N ALA A 16 -4.31 0.10 9.69
CA ALA A 16 -4.04 -0.61 10.95
C ALA A 16 -4.81 -1.94 11.04
N ASP A 17 -6.07 -1.96 10.64
CA ASP A 17 -6.94 -3.15 10.68
C ASP A 17 -6.47 -4.25 9.69
N PHE A 18 -5.80 -3.87 8.60
CA PHE A 18 -5.38 -4.82 7.55
C PHE A 18 -3.89 -5.16 7.57
N LEU A 19 -3.01 -4.25 7.99
CA LEU A 19 -1.56 -4.37 7.78
C LEU A 19 -0.75 -4.62 9.06
N THR A 20 -1.30 -4.32 10.24
CA THR A 20 -0.60 -4.59 11.52
C THR A 20 -0.36 -6.09 11.69
N GLU A 21 0.75 -6.48 12.31
CA GLU A 21 1.25 -7.87 12.37
C GLU A 21 1.56 -8.52 11.01
N GLY A 22 1.33 -7.82 9.90
CA GLY A 22 1.67 -8.27 8.56
C GLY A 22 3.17 -8.19 8.27
N ARG A 23 3.64 -9.02 7.33
CA ARG A 23 5.02 -9.01 6.84
C ARG A 23 5.09 -8.44 5.42
N ILE A 24 5.91 -7.42 5.22
CA ILE A 24 6.24 -6.91 3.88
C ILE A 24 7.03 -7.99 3.13
N GLN A 25 6.47 -8.48 2.02
CA GLN A 25 7.08 -9.51 1.17
C GLN A 25 7.84 -8.92 -0.02
N LYS A 26 7.34 -7.82 -0.60
CA LYS A 26 7.93 -7.16 -1.76
C LYS A 26 7.68 -5.67 -1.69
N ILE A 27 8.69 -4.90 -2.09
CA ILE A 27 8.60 -3.46 -2.30
C ILE A 27 8.97 -3.19 -3.76
N VAL A 28 8.14 -2.43 -4.46
CA VAL A 28 8.38 -2.04 -5.84
C VAL A 28 8.13 -0.54 -5.94
N GLN A 29 9.07 0.19 -6.53
CA GLN A 29 8.84 1.56 -6.94
C GLN A 29 8.35 1.51 -8.39
N THR A 30 7.06 1.77 -8.63
CA THR A 30 6.48 1.69 -9.98
C THR A 30 6.83 2.92 -10.82
N GLU A 31 6.88 4.07 -10.17
CA GLU A 31 7.26 5.37 -10.73
C GLU A 31 8.09 6.13 -9.70
N LYS A 32 8.69 7.26 -10.09
CA LYS A 32 9.57 8.05 -9.21
C LYS A 32 8.91 8.42 -7.87
N ASP A 33 7.62 8.76 -7.87
CA ASP A 33 6.91 9.25 -6.69
C ASP A 33 5.93 8.19 -6.11
N GLU A 34 6.12 6.91 -6.45
CA GLU A 34 5.19 5.84 -6.08
C GLU A 34 5.87 4.65 -5.42
N LEU A 35 5.18 4.03 -4.46
CA LEU A 35 5.59 2.76 -3.88
C LEU A 35 4.43 1.77 -3.87
N PHE A 36 4.74 0.53 -4.19
CA PHE A 36 3.82 -0.59 -4.23
C PHE A 36 4.34 -1.71 -3.33
N PHE A 37 3.66 -1.94 -2.22
CA PHE A 37 3.99 -2.96 -1.24
C PHE A 37 3.12 -4.18 -1.46
N THR A 38 3.73 -5.35 -1.34
CA THR A 38 3.03 -6.63 -1.21
C THR A 38 3.22 -7.13 0.21
N ILE A 39 2.13 -7.31 0.95
CA ILE A 39 2.15 -7.60 2.39
C ILE A 39 1.39 -8.91 2.62
N LYS A 40 2.03 -9.88 3.28
CA LYS A 40 1.34 -11.08 3.78
C LYS A 40 0.74 -10.75 5.13
N THR A 41 -0.58 -10.80 5.23
CA THR A 41 -1.28 -10.62 6.52
C THR A 41 -1.11 -11.86 7.39
N ALA A 42 -1.22 -11.67 8.71
CA ALA A 42 -1.10 -12.76 9.66
C ALA A 42 -2.33 -13.70 9.59
N GLU A 43 -2.11 -15.00 9.73
CA GLU A 43 -3.15 -16.04 9.56
C GLU A 43 -4.15 -16.05 10.72
N ASP A 44 -3.71 -15.64 11.91
CA ASP A 44 -4.49 -15.49 13.15
C ASP A 44 -5.55 -14.37 13.08
N LEU A 45 -5.37 -13.38 12.20
CA LEU A 45 -6.38 -12.38 11.87
C LEU A 45 -7.49 -12.92 10.94
N GLY A 46 -7.49 -14.22 10.62
CA GLY A 46 -8.46 -14.87 9.72
C GLY A 46 -8.34 -14.41 8.26
N ARG A 47 -7.28 -13.67 7.94
CA ARG A 47 -7.11 -12.94 6.68
C ARG A 47 -5.98 -13.46 5.82
N GLY A 48 -5.34 -14.60 6.16
CA GLY A 48 -4.10 -15.20 5.61
C GLY A 48 -3.86 -15.09 4.09
N ARG A 49 -3.85 -13.87 3.58
CA ARG A 49 -4.05 -13.48 2.19
C ARG A 49 -3.08 -12.34 1.95
N GLN A 50 -2.56 -12.31 0.74
CA GLN A 50 -1.67 -11.25 0.32
C GLN A 50 -2.50 -10.01 -0.01
N VAL A 51 -2.19 -8.89 0.64
CA VAL A 51 -2.79 -7.58 0.30
C VAL A 51 -1.71 -6.70 -0.30
N LYS A 52 -2.11 -5.76 -1.16
CA LYS A 52 -1.18 -4.81 -1.77
C LYS A 52 -1.55 -3.41 -1.33
N LEU A 53 -0.54 -2.61 -1.00
CA LEU A 53 -0.68 -1.21 -0.64
C LEU A 53 0.03 -0.37 -1.70
N TYR A 54 -0.72 0.54 -2.32
CA TYR A 54 -0.17 1.53 -3.22
C TYR A 54 -0.15 2.89 -2.55
N LEU A 55 0.98 3.58 -2.68
CA LEU A 55 1.24 4.93 -2.18
C LEU A 55 1.73 5.79 -3.34
N SER A 56 1.17 6.99 -3.49
CA SER A 56 1.66 8.02 -4.39
C SER A 56 1.88 9.33 -3.64
N ALA A 57 3.07 9.90 -3.81
CA ALA A 57 3.45 11.23 -3.35
C ALA A 57 3.43 12.26 -4.48
N GLN A 58 2.89 11.90 -5.66
CA GLN A 58 2.80 12.80 -6.79
C GLN A 58 1.91 14.00 -6.44
N ALA A 59 2.40 15.22 -6.65
CA ALA A 59 1.72 16.45 -6.21
C ALA A 59 0.28 16.61 -6.75
N SER A 60 0.03 16.13 -7.97
CA SER A 60 -1.29 16.18 -8.60
C SER A 60 -2.22 15.03 -8.15
N LEU A 61 -1.67 13.97 -7.57
CA LEU A 61 -2.40 12.76 -7.19
C LEU A 61 -1.83 12.10 -5.92
N PRO A 62 -1.80 12.80 -4.77
CA PRO A 62 -1.39 12.19 -3.52
C PRO A 62 -2.48 11.22 -3.07
N LEU A 63 -2.14 9.95 -2.89
CA LEU A 63 -3.11 8.95 -2.43
C LEU A 63 -2.44 7.72 -1.83
N ALA A 64 -3.22 6.98 -1.05
CA ALA A 64 -2.87 5.69 -0.51
C ALA A 64 -4.11 4.79 -0.54
N TYR A 65 -3.98 3.53 -0.96
CA TYR A 65 -5.09 2.57 -0.93
C TYR A 65 -4.62 1.11 -0.94
N LEU A 66 -5.49 0.23 -0.43
CA LEU A 66 -5.33 -1.21 -0.53
C LEU A 66 -5.96 -1.73 -1.83
N CYS A 67 -5.29 -2.66 -2.50
CA CYS A 67 -5.83 -3.31 -3.69
C CYS A 67 -5.45 -4.78 -3.82
N GLU A 68 -6.17 -5.47 -4.70
CA GLU A 68 -5.86 -6.85 -5.08
C GLU A 68 -5.08 -6.93 -6.39
N GLU A 69 -5.08 -5.87 -7.21
CA GLU A 69 -4.39 -5.81 -8.51
C GLU A 69 -2.87 -5.72 -8.35
N THR A 70 -2.11 -6.35 -9.25
CA THR A 70 -0.65 -6.24 -9.27
C THR A 70 -0.21 -5.19 -10.28
N LYS A 71 0.69 -4.28 -9.89
CA LYS A 71 1.41 -3.43 -10.85
C LYS A 71 2.67 -4.12 -11.36
N ALA A 72 2.98 -3.91 -12.64
CA ALA A 72 4.23 -4.38 -13.23
C ALA A 72 5.41 -3.71 -12.53
N ALA A 73 6.43 -4.51 -12.18
CA ALA A 73 7.66 -3.96 -11.64
C ALA A 73 8.53 -3.44 -12.79
N PRO A 74 9.20 -2.28 -12.64
CA PRO A 74 10.15 -1.83 -13.64
C PRO A 74 11.31 -2.84 -13.78
N PRO A 75 11.95 -2.88 -14.96
CA PRO A 75 12.97 -3.89 -15.27
C PRO A 75 14.27 -3.71 -14.47
N ALA A 76 14.49 -2.54 -13.88
CA ALA A 76 15.65 -2.24 -13.04
C ALA A 76 15.21 -1.62 -11.71
N ALA A 77 15.98 -1.87 -10.66
CA ALA A 77 15.78 -1.24 -9.37
C ALA A 77 16.10 0.28 -9.46
N PRO A 78 15.45 1.12 -8.65
CA PRO A 78 15.76 2.54 -8.56
C PRO A 78 17.20 2.76 -8.07
N SER A 79 17.85 3.81 -8.59
CA SER A 79 19.19 4.26 -8.19
C SER A 79 19.16 5.16 -6.96
#